data_AF-A0A368YFQ4-F1
#
_entry.id   AF-A0A368YFQ4-F1
#
_cell.length_a   1.000
_cell.length_b   1.000
_cell.length_c   1.000
_cell.angle_alpha   90.00
_cell.angle_beta   90.00
_cell.angle_gamma   90.00
#
_symmetry.space_group_name_H-M   'P 1'
#
loop_
_entity.id
_entity.type
_entity.pdbx_description
1 polymer ?
#
loop_
_entity_poly.entity_id
_entity_poly.type
_entity_poly.pdbx_seq_one_letter_code
_entity_poly.pdbx_strand_id
1 'polypeptide(L)'
;MEPYVMASDLYKFKLALILGRGKRLKRVMRRYPTEKKFKAAPRSDLAKLIGVQRQSELIEQLFSLDSVYNEMVTFQPSPFWSKKPDAELVMAVDTEYYKSKLDMIQYIIMKKNSIKKAGIIFTNKKLAPSVSPEEGVDILRTIINKYKPEVIVGHNFNSDISILETAAARRIPEIYHYDDTMDLMYYSNLANIIGGAGLNKAAARMFSHNAPDLDTAYSDLSILAGYGIKDALFTLLIRHFIMYGEFQAKEFNFKIDNIIKEENREILNLDKVKFSFEDERSY
;
A
#
# COMPACT_ATOMS: atom_id res chain seq x y z
N MET A 1 7.96 25.04 -8.16
CA MET A 1 7.63 24.11 -9.26
C MET A 1 6.14 24.27 -9.53
N GLU A 2 5.77 24.86 -10.66
CA GLU A 2 4.36 24.96 -11.06
C GLU A 2 3.83 23.55 -11.41
N PRO A 3 2.57 23.18 -11.08
CA PRO A 3 2.05 21.87 -11.43
C PRO A 3 1.85 21.74 -12.95
N TYR A 4 2.43 20.68 -13.50
CA TYR A 4 2.44 20.28 -14.92
C TYR A 4 1.06 19.78 -15.42
N VAL A 5 0.00 20.56 -15.28
CA VAL A 5 -1.30 20.28 -15.92
C VAL A 5 -1.87 21.57 -16.50
N MET A 6 -1.72 21.77 -17.81
CA MET A 6 -2.44 22.83 -18.52
C MET A 6 -3.95 22.59 -18.37
N ALA A 7 -4.79 23.63 -18.31
CA ALA A 7 -6.25 23.46 -18.18
C ALA A 7 -6.87 22.56 -19.27
N SER A 8 -6.23 22.46 -20.44
CA SER A 8 -6.59 21.53 -21.52
C SER A 8 -6.29 20.05 -21.20
N ASP A 9 -5.26 19.78 -20.41
CA ASP A 9 -4.92 18.44 -19.93
C ASP A 9 -5.85 17.99 -18.81
N LEU A 10 -6.30 18.94 -17.99
CA LEU A 10 -7.25 18.68 -16.90
C LEU A 10 -8.57 18.12 -17.44
N TYR A 11 -9.18 18.73 -18.45
CA TYR A 11 -10.43 18.24 -19.06
C TYR A 11 -10.30 16.80 -19.57
N LYS A 12 -9.23 16.51 -20.32
CA LYS A 12 -8.96 15.17 -20.84
C LYS A 12 -8.75 14.17 -19.70
N PHE A 13 -8.08 14.59 -18.62
CA PHE A 13 -7.86 13.77 -17.44
C PHE A 13 -9.18 13.45 -16.72
N LYS A 14 -10.03 14.45 -16.45
CA LYS A 14 -11.37 14.26 -15.87
C LYS A 14 -12.19 13.24 -16.65
N LEU A 15 -12.21 13.35 -17.98
CA LEU A 15 -12.89 12.38 -18.84
C LEU A 15 -12.26 10.99 -18.79
N ALA A 16 -10.93 10.90 -18.67
CA ALA A 16 -10.23 9.64 -18.61
C ALA A 16 -10.51 8.88 -17.29
N LEU A 17 -10.80 9.59 -16.19
CA LEU A 17 -11.22 8.96 -14.94
C LEU A 17 -12.53 8.18 -15.10
N ILE A 18 -13.48 8.71 -15.89
CA ILE A 18 -14.80 8.11 -16.08
C ILE A 18 -14.81 7.11 -17.26
N LEU A 19 -14.13 7.45 -18.37
CA LEU A 19 -14.21 6.68 -19.62
C LEU A 19 -13.06 5.69 -19.82
N GLY A 20 -12.02 5.78 -18.99
CA GLY A 20 -10.72 5.16 -19.24
C GLY A 20 -9.97 5.78 -20.42
N ARG A 21 -8.70 5.38 -20.62
CA ARG A 21 -7.82 5.91 -21.69
C ARG A 21 -8.06 5.29 -23.08
N GLY A 22 -9.30 4.91 -23.38
CA GLY A 22 -9.66 4.07 -24.54
C GLY A 22 -10.36 4.77 -25.71
N LYS A 23 -11.01 3.96 -26.56
CA LYS A 23 -11.76 4.43 -27.75
C LYS A 23 -12.90 5.40 -27.39
N ARG A 24 -13.51 5.28 -26.21
CA ARG A 24 -14.58 6.17 -25.73
C ARG A 24 -14.04 7.60 -25.52
N LEU A 25 -12.97 7.75 -24.75
CA LEU A 25 -12.28 9.03 -24.56
C LEU A 25 -11.88 9.68 -25.90
N LYS A 26 -11.26 8.91 -26.81
CA LYS A 26 -10.87 9.43 -28.14
C LYS A 26 -12.06 9.97 -28.94
N ARG A 27 -13.21 9.28 -28.92
CA ARG A 27 -14.44 9.72 -29.60
C ARG A 27 -14.97 11.02 -29.01
N VAL A 28 -15.02 11.12 -27.68
CA VAL A 28 -15.46 12.34 -26.98
C VAL A 28 -14.52 13.51 -27.28
N MET A 29 -13.21 13.33 -27.13
CA MET A 29 -12.22 14.38 -27.41
C MET A 29 -12.24 14.85 -28.86
N ARG A 30 -12.56 13.96 -29.82
CA ARG A 30 -12.68 14.34 -31.24
C ARG A 30 -13.94 15.17 -31.52
N ARG A 31 -15.06 14.84 -30.89
CA ARG A 31 -16.36 15.53 -31.11
C ARG A 31 -16.49 16.80 -30.26
N TYR A 32 -16.02 16.74 -29.03
CA TYR A 32 -16.05 17.81 -28.03
C TYR A 32 -14.62 18.05 -27.49
N PRO A 33 -13.79 18.79 -28.24
CA PRO A 33 -12.37 18.96 -27.89
C PRO A 33 -12.13 19.84 -26.66
N THR A 34 -13.14 20.57 -26.17
CA THR A 34 -13.04 21.43 -24.99
C THR A 34 -14.15 21.13 -23.99
N GLU A 35 -13.88 21.37 -22.71
CA GLU A 35 -14.85 21.16 -21.63
C GLU A 35 -16.14 21.97 -21.83
N LYS A 36 -16.02 23.22 -22.33
CA LYS A 36 -17.19 24.06 -22.67
C LYS A 36 -18.09 23.38 -23.72
N LYS A 37 -17.50 22.80 -24.77
CA LYS A 37 -18.26 22.12 -25.84
C LYS A 37 -18.89 20.82 -25.32
N PHE A 38 -18.21 20.12 -24.42
CA PHE A 38 -18.72 18.91 -23.79
C PHE A 38 -19.87 19.19 -22.84
N LYS A 39 -19.76 20.20 -21.97
CA LYS A 39 -20.84 20.63 -21.06
C LYS A 39 -22.09 21.13 -21.79
N ALA A 40 -21.94 21.61 -23.03
CA ALA A 40 -23.05 21.98 -23.90
C ALA A 40 -23.64 20.81 -24.72
N ALA A 41 -23.05 19.62 -24.66
CA ALA A 41 -23.50 18.48 -25.46
C ALA A 41 -24.82 17.90 -24.91
N PRO A 42 -25.78 17.53 -25.76
CA PRO A 42 -26.98 16.82 -25.32
C PRO A 42 -26.62 15.44 -24.74
N ARG A 43 -27.27 15.05 -23.62
CA ARG A 43 -27.08 13.73 -22.97
C ARG A 43 -27.23 12.57 -23.96
N SER A 44 -28.24 12.64 -24.83
CA SER A 44 -28.53 11.61 -25.84
C SER A 44 -27.45 11.48 -26.91
N ASP A 45 -26.87 12.60 -27.35
CA ASP A 45 -25.78 12.61 -28.35
C ASP A 45 -24.51 12.01 -27.75
N LEU A 46 -24.18 12.39 -26.52
CA LEU A 46 -23.04 11.81 -25.79
C LEU A 46 -23.22 10.30 -25.60
N ALA A 47 -24.38 9.86 -25.12
CA ALA A 47 -24.66 8.44 -24.89
C ALA A 47 -24.56 7.60 -26.17
N LYS A 48 -25.04 8.14 -27.30
CA LYS A 48 -24.90 7.52 -28.61
C LYS A 48 -23.45 7.48 -29.08
N LEU A 49 -22.70 8.57 -28.89
CA LEU A 49 -21.31 8.71 -29.32
C LEU A 49 -20.40 7.65 -28.68
N ILE A 50 -20.57 7.35 -27.38
CA ILE A 50 -19.75 6.37 -26.66
C ILE A 50 -20.37 4.96 -26.57
N GLY A 51 -21.65 4.82 -26.95
CA GLY A 51 -22.38 3.54 -27.02
C GLY A 51 -22.84 3.05 -25.65
N VAL A 52 -23.41 3.94 -24.84
CA VAL A 52 -23.79 3.67 -23.45
C VAL A 52 -25.23 4.10 -23.14
N GLN A 53 -26.11 4.08 -24.15
CA GLN A 53 -27.50 4.55 -24.04
C GLN A 53 -28.32 3.87 -22.93
N ARG A 54 -27.90 2.70 -22.46
CA ARG A 54 -28.52 1.95 -21.36
C ARG A 54 -27.75 2.04 -20.02
N GLN A 55 -26.68 2.83 -19.94
CA GLN A 55 -25.86 3.01 -18.74
C GLN A 55 -26.07 4.43 -18.20
N SER A 56 -27.20 4.65 -17.52
CA SER A 56 -27.57 5.97 -16.98
C SER A 56 -26.51 6.51 -16.01
N GLU A 57 -25.96 5.66 -15.16
CA GLU A 57 -24.94 6.03 -14.16
C GLU A 57 -23.68 6.62 -14.80
N LEU A 58 -23.16 5.98 -15.86
CA LEU A 58 -21.98 6.48 -16.58
C LEU A 58 -22.26 7.85 -17.23
N ILE A 59 -23.49 8.07 -17.71
CA ILE A 59 -23.90 9.37 -18.25
C ILE A 59 -24.02 10.41 -17.15
N GLU A 60 -24.58 10.05 -15.99
CA GLU A 60 -24.68 10.95 -14.84
C GLU A 60 -23.30 11.38 -14.34
N GLN A 61 -22.36 10.45 -14.23
CA GLN A 61 -20.96 10.75 -13.91
C GLN A 61 -20.35 11.74 -14.90
N LEU A 62 -20.56 11.52 -16.21
CA LEU A 62 -20.04 12.41 -17.26
C LEU A 62 -20.64 13.82 -17.19
N PHE A 63 -21.91 13.97 -16.81
CA PHE A 63 -22.54 15.28 -16.64
C PHE A 63 -22.22 15.93 -15.29
N SER A 64 -21.66 15.17 -14.37
CA SER A 64 -21.18 15.62 -13.06
C SER A 64 -19.64 15.60 -13.03
N LEU A 65 -19.00 15.88 -14.19
CA LEU A 65 -17.57 15.68 -14.42
C LEU A 65 -16.68 16.33 -13.35
N ASP A 66 -17.00 17.55 -12.94
CA ASP A 66 -16.21 18.29 -11.94
C ASP A 66 -16.37 17.70 -10.54
N SER A 67 -17.60 17.32 -10.15
CA SER A 67 -17.82 16.73 -8.83
C SER A 67 -17.19 15.35 -8.74
N VAL A 68 -17.32 14.53 -9.79
CA VAL A 68 -16.67 13.20 -9.86
C VAL A 68 -15.15 13.35 -9.83
N TYR A 69 -14.59 14.30 -10.58
CA TYR A 69 -13.16 14.58 -10.52
C TYR A 69 -12.73 14.98 -9.11
N ASN A 70 -13.39 15.97 -8.51
CA ASN A 70 -13.06 16.45 -7.17
C ASN A 70 -13.16 15.31 -6.16
N GLU A 71 -14.21 14.51 -6.19
CA GLU A 71 -14.38 13.34 -5.33
C GLU A 71 -13.21 12.36 -5.48
N MET A 72 -12.84 12.01 -6.71
CA MET A 72 -11.78 11.03 -7.00
C MET A 72 -10.37 11.52 -6.66
N VAL A 73 -10.13 12.83 -6.60
CA VAL A 73 -8.82 13.41 -6.26
C VAL A 73 -8.77 14.04 -4.87
N THR A 74 -9.89 14.05 -4.14
CA THR A 74 -9.93 14.49 -2.75
C THR A 74 -9.68 13.30 -1.86
N PHE A 75 -8.63 13.40 -1.03
CA PHE A 75 -8.33 12.38 -0.04
C PHE A 75 -9.41 12.39 1.05
N GLN A 76 -9.95 11.22 1.39
CA GLN A 76 -11.02 11.07 2.36
C GLN A 76 -10.54 10.29 3.59
N PRO A 77 -9.92 10.96 4.58
CA PRO A 77 -9.56 10.30 5.81
C PRO A 77 -10.81 9.85 6.56
N SER A 78 -10.82 8.60 7.00
CA SER A 78 -11.90 8.07 7.82
C SER A 78 -11.43 6.90 8.67
N PRO A 79 -11.62 6.95 10.01
CA PRO A 79 -11.32 5.81 10.86
C PRO A 79 -12.08 4.54 10.43
N PHE A 80 -13.29 4.69 9.88
CA PHE A 80 -14.15 3.58 9.44
C PHE A 80 -13.58 2.74 8.30
N TRP A 81 -12.50 3.17 7.65
CA TRP A 81 -11.80 2.34 6.68
C TRP A 81 -11.10 1.14 7.32
N SER A 82 -10.64 1.27 8.57
CA SER A 82 -10.03 0.15 9.30
C SER A 82 -11.08 -0.76 9.93
N LYS A 83 -10.80 -2.07 9.95
CA LYS A 83 -11.59 -3.05 10.72
C LYS A 83 -11.52 -2.82 12.23
N LYS A 84 -10.46 -2.16 12.72
CA LYS A 84 -10.25 -1.86 14.15
C LYS A 84 -9.59 -0.48 14.33
N PRO A 85 -10.34 0.62 14.19
CA PRO A 85 -9.77 1.97 14.16
C PRO A 85 -9.06 2.33 15.47
N ASP A 86 -9.63 1.92 16.60
CA ASP A 86 -9.14 2.19 17.96
C ASP A 86 -8.08 1.20 18.46
N ALA A 87 -7.51 0.37 17.57
CA ALA A 87 -6.48 -0.60 17.95
C ALA A 87 -5.28 0.08 18.61
N GLU A 88 -5.00 -0.24 19.87
CA GLU A 88 -3.81 0.27 20.55
C GLU A 88 -2.57 -0.52 20.15
N LEU A 89 -2.73 -1.81 19.87
CA LEU A 89 -1.66 -2.72 19.48
C LEU A 89 -1.90 -3.28 18.07
N VAL A 90 -1.04 -2.88 17.14
CA VAL A 90 -1.14 -3.23 15.72
C VAL A 90 0.12 -3.98 15.30
N MET A 91 -0.02 -5.00 14.46
CA MET A 91 1.12 -5.75 13.94
C MET A 91 1.13 -5.72 12.41
N ALA A 92 2.18 -5.19 11.80
CA ALA A 92 2.42 -5.37 10.38
C ALA A 92 3.24 -6.63 10.13
N VAL A 93 2.90 -7.34 9.05
CA VAL A 93 3.61 -8.53 8.58
C VAL A 93 3.86 -8.38 7.08
N ASP A 94 5.05 -8.77 6.66
CA ASP A 94 5.49 -8.77 5.27
C ASP A 94 6.31 -10.03 5.01
N THR A 95 6.26 -10.56 3.78
CA THR A 95 6.96 -11.79 3.39
C THR A 95 7.75 -11.63 2.10
N GLU A 96 8.88 -12.33 2.03
CA GLU A 96 9.74 -12.39 0.86
C GLU A 96 9.79 -13.83 0.33
N TYR A 97 9.74 -14.01 -0.99
CA TYR A 97 9.61 -15.34 -1.60
C TYR A 97 10.17 -15.43 -3.04
N TYR A 98 11.29 -14.75 -3.32
CA TYR A 98 11.88 -14.73 -4.66
C TYR A 98 12.75 -15.96 -4.97
N LYS A 99 13.60 -16.39 -4.03
CA LYS A 99 14.57 -17.48 -4.20
C LYS A 99 14.06 -18.82 -3.66
N SER A 100 12.92 -18.85 -2.97
CA SER A 100 12.28 -20.05 -2.47
C SER A 100 10.77 -19.85 -2.21
N LYS A 101 10.08 -20.87 -1.68
CA LYS A 101 8.66 -20.78 -1.32
C LYS A 101 8.38 -19.73 -0.24
N LEU A 102 9.37 -19.47 0.62
CA LEU A 102 9.35 -18.45 1.66
C LEU A 102 10.81 -18.21 2.06
N ASP A 103 11.30 -17.01 1.80
CA ASP A 103 12.68 -16.61 2.06
C ASP A 103 12.85 -16.02 3.45
N MET A 104 11.94 -15.12 3.83
CA MET A 104 11.87 -14.56 5.16
C MET A 104 10.48 -13.98 5.46
N ILE A 105 10.24 -13.76 6.76
CA ILE A 105 9.09 -13.06 7.32
C ILE A 105 9.60 -11.87 8.13
N GLN A 106 9.02 -10.70 7.91
CA GLN A 106 9.32 -9.48 8.61
C GLN A 106 8.06 -9.02 9.34
N TYR A 107 8.23 -8.44 10.52
CA TYR A 107 7.10 -7.88 11.25
C TYR A 107 7.50 -6.70 12.13
N ILE A 108 6.53 -5.82 12.34
CA ILE A 108 6.61 -4.70 13.28
C ILE A 108 5.35 -4.70 14.14
N ILE A 109 5.54 -4.64 15.46
CA ILE A 109 4.47 -4.46 16.43
C ILE A 109 4.56 -3.03 16.96
N MET A 110 3.48 -2.27 16.75
CA MET A 110 3.36 -0.89 17.17
C MET A 110 2.32 -0.78 18.28
N LYS A 111 2.67 -0.08 19.36
CA LYS A 111 1.76 0.25 20.46
C LYS A 111 1.67 1.76 20.61
N LYS A 112 0.48 2.36 20.49
CA LYS A 112 0.26 3.82 20.63
C LYS A 112 1.33 4.64 19.87
N ASN A 113 1.58 4.28 18.61
CA ASN A 113 2.55 4.92 17.70
C ASN A 113 4.03 4.77 18.05
N SER A 114 4.35 3.97 19.06
CA SER A 114 5.72 3.58 19.36
C SER A 114 5.97 2.16 18.87
N ILE A 115 7.11 1.92 18.24
CA ILE A 115 7.51 0.57 17.84
C ILE A 115 7.90 -0.19 19.10
N LYS A 116 7.11 -1.21 19.43
CA LYS A 116 7.31 -2.05 20.60
C LYS A 116 8.25 -3.21 20.30
N LYS A 117 8.17 -3.75 19.09
CA LYS A 117 9.02 -4.86 18.64
C LYS A 117 9.12 -4.84 17.12
N ALA A 118 10.31 -5.16 16.62
CA ALA A 118 10.51 -5.50 15.21
C ALA A 118 11.31 -6.81 15.14
N GLY A 119 11.08 -7.59 14.09
CA GLY A 119 11.82 -8.83 13.92
C GLY A 119 11.81 -9.40 12.52
N ILE A 120 12.74 -10.32 12.31
CA ILE A 120 13.00 -11.00 11.05
C ILE A 120 13.14 -12.50 11.34
N ILE A 121 12.49 -13.32 10.50
CA ILE A 121 12.56 -14.78 10.55
C ILE A 121 13.06 -15.24 9.18
N PHE A 122 14.31 -15.70 9.09
CA PHE A 122 14.84 -16.29 7.86
C PHE A 122 14.41 -17.75 7.74
N THR A 123 13.94 -18.13 6.56
CA THR A 123 13.46 -19.49 6.25
C THR A 123 14.18 -20.13 5.05
N ASN A 124 15.08 -19.38 4.40
CA ASN A 124 15.90 -19.88 3.30
C ASN A 124 17.39 -19.90 3.65
N LYS A 125 17.93 -21.11 3.79
CA LYS A 125 19.36 -21.37 4.10
C LYS A 125 20.35 -20.89 3.06
N LYS A 126 19.88 -20.56 1.85
CA LYS A 126 20.70 -19.94 0.81
C LYS A 126 20.92 -18.44 1.03
N LEU A 127 20.10 -17.81 1.87
CA LEU A 127 20.22 -16.39 2.23
C LEU A 127 20.99 -16.20 3.54
N ALA A 128 20.61 -16.96 4.57
CA ALA A 128 21.17 -16.82 5.92
C ALA A 128 20.95 -18.12 6.73
N PRO A 129 21.68 -18.33 7.85
CA PRO A 129 21.24 -19.25 8.90
C PRO A 129 19.74 -19.11 9.18
N SER A 130 18.99 -20.19 9.04
CA SER A 130 17.53 -20.15 8.96
C SER A 130 16.88 -21.37 9.57
N VAL A 131 15.60 -21.22 9.87
CA VAL A 131 14.68 -22.30 10.22
C VAL A 131 14.01 -22.85 8.96
N SER A 132 13.23 -23.92 9.05
CA SER A 132 12.40 -24.32 7.90
C SER A 132 11.27 -23.32 7.65
N PRO A 133 10.69 -23.24 6.44
CA PRO A 133 9.51 -22.42 6.18
C PRO A 133 8.35 -22.69 7.15
N GLU A 134 8.07 -23.97 7.44
CA GLU A 134 7.03 -24.39 8.38
C GLU A 134 7.33 -23.90 9.82
N GLU A 135 8.58 -24.07 10.28
CA GLU A 135 9.02 -23.59 11.59
C GLU A 135 8.98 -22.06 11.68
N GLY A 136 9.32 -21.36 10.59
CA GLY A 136 9.24 -19.90 10.52
C GLY A 136 7.81 -19.38 10.70
N VAL A 137 6.83 -20.04 10.05
CA VAL A 137 5.41 -19.73 10.25
C VAL A 137 4.98 -20.01 11.70
N ASP A 138 5.47 -21.08 12.32
CA ASP A 138 5.12 -21.41 13.70
C ASP A 138 5.70 -20.44 14.72
N ILE A 139 6.89 -19.91 14.45
CA ILE A 139 7.47 -18.81 15.21
C ILE A 139 6.62 -17.55 15.06
N LEU A 140 6.20 -17.18 13.83
CA LEU A 140 5.30 -16.05 13.60
C LEU A 140 4.00 -16.20 14.41
N ARG A 141 3.36 -17.37 14.35
CA ARG A 141 2.13 -17.67 15.12
C ARG A 141 2.36 -17.55 16.63
N THR A 142 3.50 -18.01 17.12
CA THR A 142 3.89 -17.85 18.53
C THR A 142 4.02 -16.38 18.92
N ILE A 143 4.59 -15.55 18.04
CA ILE A 143 4.70 -14.10 18.24
C ILE A 143 3.31 -13.46 18.26
N ILE A 144 2.45 -13.77 17.29
CA ILE A 144 1.06 -13.26 17.23
C ILE A 144 0.31 -13.63 18.52
N ASN A 145 0.38 -14.90 18.95
CA ASN A 145 -0.28 -15.37 20.16
C ASN A 145 0.27 -14.73 21.46
N LYS A 146 1.57 -14.44 21.49
CA LYS A 146 2.22 -13.78 22.62
C LYS A 146 1.80 -12.31 22.76
N TYR A 147 1.78 -11.58 21.65
CA TYR A 147 1.49 -10.14 21.68
C TYR A 147 0.00 -9.82 21.56
N LYS A 148 -0.79 -10.69 20.94
CA LYS A 148 -2.23 -10.53 20.68
C LYS A 148 -2.54 -9.16 20.04
N PRO A 149 -1.98 -8.87 18.85
CA PRO A 149 -2.34 -7.64 18.15
C PRO A 149 -3.85 -7.60 17.90
N GLU A 150 -4.43 -6.42 18.02
CA GLU A 150 -5.88 -6.23 17.82
C GLU A 150 -6.24 -6.24 16.33
N VAL A 151 -5.29 -5.90 15.48
CA VAL A 151 -5.41 -5.98 14.02
C VAL A 151 -4.03 -6.22 13.41
N ILE A 152 -4.01 -7.02 12.35
CA ILE A 152 -2.83 -7.23 11.50
C ILE A 152 -2.91 -6.29 10.30
N VAL A 153 -1.77 -5.85 9.79
CA VAL A 153 -1.70 -4.94 8.65
C VAL A 153 -0.71 -5.49 7.63
N GLY A 154 -1.06 -5.39 6.37
CA GLY A 154 -0.15 -5.68 5.26
C GLY A 154 -0.52 -4.88 4.03
N HIS A 155 0.17 -5.16 2.93
CA HIS A 155 -0.08 -4.51 1.66
C HIS A 155 -0.28 -5.56 0.58
N ASN A 156 -1.48 -5.67 0.02
CA ASN A 156 -1.87 -6.85 -0.76
C ASN A 156 -1.68 -8.13 0.06
N PHE A 157 -2.10 -8.09 1.32
CA PHE A 157 -1.78 -9.07 2.36
C PHE A 157 -2.36 -10.46 2.08
N ASN A 158 -3.36 -10.55 1.20
CA ASN A 158 -3.81 -11.83 0.64
C ASN A 158 -2.65 -12.63 0.02
N SER A 159 -1.66 -11.96 -0.58
CA SER A 159 -0.46 -12.58 -1.13
C SER A 159 0.37 -13.21 -0.02
N ASP A 160 0.70 -12.46 1.03
CA ASP A 160 1.43 -12.97 2.20
C ASP A 160 0.72 -14.14 2.86
N ILE A 161 -0.59 -14.05 3.06
CA ILE A 161 -1.40 -15.16 3.60
C ILE A 161 -1.22 -16.40 2.74
N SER A 162 -1.37 -16.29 1.42
CA SER A 162 -1.22 -17.43 0.51
C SER A 162 0.18 -18.04 0.58
N ILE A 163 1.23 -17.22 0.69
CA ILE A 163 2.62 -17.68 0.80
C ILE A 163 2.85 -18.40 2.13
N LEU A 164 2.42 -17.80 3.25
CA LEU A 164 2.55 -18.38 4.59
C LEU A 164 1.79 -19.71 4.71
N GLU A 165 0.56 -19.79 4.21
CA GLU A 165 -0.25 -21.01 4.26
C GLU A 165 0.28 -22.11 3.34
N THR A 166 0.83 -21.74 2.19
CA THR A 166 1.52 -22.67 1.29
C THR A 166 2.78 -23.21 1.93
N ALA A 167 3.57 -22.35 2.58
CA ALA A 167 4.78 -22.74 3.29
C ALA A 167 4.48 -23.68 4.47
N ALA A 168 3.41 -23.43 5.22
CA ALA A 168 3.03 -24.27 6.36
C ALA A 168 2.14 -25.48 6.01
N ALA A 169 1.69 -25.58 4.75
CA ALA A 169 0.71 -26.55 4.27
C ALA A 169 -0.58 -26.61 5.12
N ARG A 170 -0.99 -25.45 5.68
CA ARG A 170 -2.19 -25.33 6.52
C ARG A 170 -2.65 -23.89 6.61
N ARG A 171 -3.91 -23.70 6.98
CA ARG A 171 -4.48 -22.38 7.25
C ARG A 171 -3.89 -21.75 8.51
N ILE A 172 -3.82 -20.42 8.52
CA ILE A 172 -3.36 -19.60 9.65
C ILE A 172 -4.48 -18.64 10.03
N PRO A 173 -5.49 -19.06 10.83
CA PRO A 173 -6.63 -18.22 11.13
C PRO A 173 -6.27 -16.91 11.86
N GLU A 174 -5.15 -16.90 12.57
CA GLU A 174 -4.69 -15.75 13.36
C GLU A 174 -4.41 -14.50 12.49
N ILE A 175 -4.18 -14.68 11.18
CA ILE A 175 -3.88 -13.59 10.25
C ILE A 175 -5.06 -13.15 9.38
N TYR A 176 -6.27 -13.69 9.59
CA TYR A 176 -7.45 -13.33 8.78
C TYR A 176 -8.17 -12.05 9.24
N HIS A 177 -7.88 -11.56 10.44
CA HIS A 177 -8.37 -10.25 10.89
C HIS A 177 -7.32 -9.16 10.62
N TYR A 178 -7.27 -8.70 9.38
CA TYR A 178 -6.28 -7.73 8.91
C TYR A 178 -6.88 -6.56 8.13
N ASP A 179 -6.17 -5.44 8.14
CA ASP A 179 -6.35 -4.33 7.23
C ASP A 179 -5.38 -4.46 6.06
N ASP A 180 -5.92 -4.53 4.83
CA ASP A 180 -5.11 -4.49 3.61
C ASP A 180 -4.93 -3.04 3.15
N THR A 181 -3.73 -2.51 3.31
CA THR A 181 -3.47 -1.11 2.94
C THR A 181 -3.68 -0.83 1.46
N MET A 182 -3.55 -1.81 0.57
CA MET A 182 -3.85 -1.63 -0.85
C MET A 182 -5.34 -1.33 -1.06
N ASP A 183 -6.21 -2.10 -0.41
CA ASP A 183 -7.67 -1.87 -0.44
C ASP A 183 -8.04 -0.54 0.22
N LEU A 184 -7.47 -0.25 1.39
CA LEU A 184 -7.70 1.02 2.09
C LEU A 184 -7.33 2.24 1.22
N MET A 185 -6.25 2.13 0.43
CA MET A 185 -5.84 3.19 -0.49
C MET A 185 -6.83 3.40 -1.64
N TYR A 186 -7.49 2.34 -2.10
CA TYR A 186 -8.57 2.47 -3.09
C TYR A 186 -9.82 3.11 -2.47
N TYR A 187 -10.22 2.69 -1.27
CA TYR A 187 -11.43 3.21 -0.61
C TYR A 187 -11.31 4.69 -0.24
N SER A 188 -10.13 5.13 0.21
CA SER A 188 -9.87 6.53 0.61
C SER A 188 -9.50 7.48 -0.54
N ASN A 189 -9.56 6.99 -1.79
CA ASN A 189 -9.07 7.69 -2.99
C ASN A 189 -7.57 8.03 -3.00
N LEU A 190 -6.81 7.59 -2.00
CA LEU A 190 -5.37 7.85 -1.92
C LEU A 190 -4.64 7.29 -3.15
N ALA A 191 -5.04 6.11 -3.64
CA ALA A 191 -4.47 5.50 -4.84
C ALA A 191 -4.61 6.40 -6.08
N ASN A 192 -5.71 7.15 -6.22
CA ASN A 192 -5.91 8.06 -7.36
C ASN A 192 -4.96 9.26 -7.28
N ILE A 193 -4.74 9.78 -6.06
CA ILE A 193 -3.93 10.96 -5.80
C ILE A 193 -2.45 10.67 -6.05
N ILE A 194 -1.95 9.54 -5.53
CA ILE A 194 -0.53 9.18 -5.72
C ILE A 194 -0.25 8.46 -7.05
N GLY A 195 -1.30 8.12 -7.81
CA GLY A 195 -1.22 7.51 -9.14
C GLY A 195 -1.03 5.99 -9.15
N GLY A 196 -1.50 5.29 -8.12
CA GLY A 196 -1.58 3.83 -8.02
C GLY A 196 -1.49 3.34 -6.57
N ALA A 197 -1.93 2.12 -6.30
CA ALA A 197 -1.97 1.56 -4.94
C ALA A 197 -0.76 0.69 -4.57
N GLY A 198 0.32 0.65 -5.36
CA GLY A 198 1.49 -0.19 -5.03
C GLY A 198 2.38 0.43 -3.95
N LEU A 199 2.90 -0.41 -3.03
CA LEU A 199 3.69 0.04 -1.88
C LEU A 199 4.88 0.91 -2.24
N ASN A 200 5.70 0.52 -3.21
CA ASN A 200 6.86 1.33 -3.66
C ASN A 200 6.45 2.72 -4.14
N LYS A 201 5.27 2.84 -4.76
CA LYS A 201 4.75 4.14 -5.20
C LYS A 201 4.24 4.96 -4.01
N ALA A 202 3.54 4.33 -3.08
CA ALA A 202 3.13 4.98 -1.83
C ALA A 202 4.35 5.47 -1.04
N ALA A 203 5.38 4.63 -0.91
CA ALA A 203 6.62 4.97 -0.24
C ALA A 203 7.33 6.17 -0.88
N ALA A 204 7.46 6.17 -2.22
CA ALA A 204 8.08 7.28 -2.93
C ALA A 204 7.27 8.58 -2.82
N ARG A 205 5.93 8.51 -2.86
CA ARG A 205 5.06 9.69 -2.91
C ARG A 205 4.71 10.28 -1.54
N MET A 206 4.59 9.45 -0.51
CA MET A 206 4.18 9.87 0.83
C MET A 206 5.37 10.08 1.77
N PHE A 207 6.49 9.40 1.51
CA PHE A 207 7.63 9.32 2.42
C PHE A 207 8.96 9.71 1.76
N SER A 208 8.93 10.12 0.49
CA SER A 208 10.14 10.41 -0.31
C SER A 208 11.15 9.25 -0.29
N HIS A 209 10.64 8.01 -0.21
CA HIS A 209 11.45 6.80 -0.11
C HIS A 209 11.41 5.97 -1.39
N ASN A 210 12.57 5.82 -2.04
CA ASN A 210 12.71 4.95 -3.20
C ASN A 210 13.18 3.57 -2.76
N ALA A 211 12.36 2.56 -3.03
CA ALA A 211 12.71 1.16 -2.86
C ALA A 211 13.85 0.77 -3.83
N PRO A 212 14.82 -0.05 -3.39
CA PRO A 212 15.76 -0.69 -4.31
C PRO A 212 15.02 -1.62 -5.28
N ASP A 213 15.61 -1.91 -6.44
CA ASP A 213 15.12 -3.01 -7.28
C ASP A 213 15.40 -4.37 -6.61
N LEU A 214 14.68 -5.40 -7.08
CA LEU A 214 14.68 -6.73 -6.47
C LEU A 214 16.07 -7.39 -6.53
N ASP A 215 16.78 -7.29 -7.64
CA ASP A 215 18.10 -7.93 -7.79
C ASP A 215 19.12 -7.25 -6.87
N THR A 216 19.08 -5.91 -6.77
CA THR A 216 19.87 -5.14 -5.80
C THR A 216 19.55 -5.57 -4.37
N ALA A 217 18.27 -5.66 -4.00
CA ALA A 217 17.86 -6.10 -2.66
C ALA A 217 18.42 -7.49 -2.34
N TYR A 218 18.31 -8.46 -3.27
CA TYR A 218 18.79 -9.83 -3.06
C TYR A 218 20.30 -10.03 -3.23
N SER A 219 21.04 -8.97 -3.57
CA SER A 219 22.50 -8.97 -3.64
C SER A 219 23.18 -8.72 -2.29
N ASP A 220 22.47 -8.06 -1.36
CA ASP A 220 22.95 -7.75 -0.02
C ASP A 220 21.84 -8.04 1.01
N LEU A 221 22.11 -8.99 1.92
CA LEU A 221 21.15 -9.42 2.92
C LEU A 221 20.69 -8.29 3.85
N SER A 222 21.57 -7.33 4.16
CA SER A 222 21.23 -6.18 5.02
C SER A 222 20.30 -5.21 4.28
N ILE A 223 20.48 -5.05 2.96
CA ILE A 223 19.56 -4.26 2.13
C ILE A 223 18.19 -4.95 2.09
N LEU A 224 18.13 -6.26 1.81
CA LEU A 224 16.89 -7.03 1.79
C LEU A 224 16.13 -6.97 3.12
N ALA A 225 16.83 -7.23 4.22
CA ALA A 225 16.27 -7.17 5.58
C ALA A 225 15.75 -5.76 5.92
N GLY A 226 16.54 -4.73 5.61
CA GLY A 226 16.17 -3.34 5.87
C GLY A 226 15.00 -2.87 5.00
N TYR A 227 14.92 -3.37 3.77
CA TYR A 227 13.84 -3.10 2.84
C TYR A 227 12.51 -3.68 3.35
N GLY A 228 12.43 -4.99 3.61
CA GLY A 228 11.16 -5.59 4.07
C GLY A 228 10.69 -5.09 5.45
N ILE A 229 11.61 -4.72 6.35
CA ILE A 229 11.23 -4.04 7.61
C ILE A 229 10.60 -2.66 7.34
N LYS A 230 11.12 -1.90 6.36
CA LYS A 230 10.52 -0.62 5.98
C LYS A 230 9.18 -0.82 5.29
N ASP A 231 9.01 -1.85 4.48
CA ASP A 231 7.72 -2.17 3.85
C ASP A 231 6.66 -2.45 4.93
N ALA A 232 6.97 -3.30 5.91
CA ALA A 232 6.11 -3.51 7.08
C ALA A 232 5.82 -2.19 7.83
N LEU A 233 6.80 -1.31 8.02
CA LEU A 233 6.59 0.00 8.66
C LEU A 233 5.65 0.89 7.83
N PHE A 234 5.87 0.98 6.52
CA PHE A 234 5.06 1.81 5.63
C PHE A 234 3.60 1.39 5.64
N THR A 235 3.29 0.11 5.75
CA THR A 235 1.88 -0.32 5.87
C THR A 235 1.21 0.24 7.12
N LEU A 236 1.91 0.29 8.26
CA LEU A 236 1.39 0.90 9.50
C LEU A 236 1.15 2.41 9.31
N LEU A 237 2.10 3.10 8.68
CA LEU A 237 2.00 4.54 8.44
C LEU A 237 0.90 4.89 7.43
N ILE A 238 0.78 4.12 6.36
CA ILE A 238 -0.27 4.26 5.34
C ILE A 238 -1.65 4.04 5.97
N ARG A 239 -1.82 2.96 6.75
CA ARG A 239 -3.06 2.71 7.49
C ARG A 239 -3.42 3.89 8.38
N HIS A 240 -2.46 4.38 9.17
CA HIS A 240 -2.69 5.52 10.07
C HIS A 240 -3.11 6.77 9.31
N PHE A 241 -2.40 7.09 8.23
CA PHE A 241 -2.71 8.23 7.38
C PHE A 241 -4.10 8.12 6.75
N ILE A 242 -4.51 6.93 6.28
CA ILE A 242 -5.85 6.71 5.70
C ILE A 242 -6.96 6.96 6.73
N MET A 243 -6.72 6.63 8.00
CA MET A 243 -7.71 6.85 9.05
C MET A 243 -7.82 8.32 9.46
N TYR A 244 -6.68 9.01 9.60
CA TYR A 244 -6.63 10.29 10.32
C TYR A 244 -6.18 11.49 9.48
N GLY A 245 -5.61 11.23 8.30
CA GLY A 245 -5.14 12.26 7.38
C GLY A 245 -3.90 13.03 7.82
N GLU A 246 -3.22 12.53 8.84
CA GLU A 246 -1.95 13.08 9.32
C GLU A 246 -1.03 11.95 9.78
N PHE A 247 0.24 12.27 10.04
CA PHE A 247 1.19 11.34 10.66
C PHE A 247 1.50 11.80 12.07
N GLN A 248 1.34 10.91 13.04
CA GLN A 248 1.66 11.21 14.43
C GLN A 248 3.16 11.21 14.73
N ALA A 249 3.97 10.51 13.94
CA ALA A 249 5.43 10.53 14.03
C ALA A 249 6.04 10.59 12.63
N LYS A 250 7.06 11.43 12.48
CA LYS A 250 7.82 11.63 11.23
C LYS A 250 9.26 11.12 11.33
N GLU A 251 9.66 10.68 12.52
CA GLU A 251 10.97 10.12 12.81
C GLU A 251 10.81 8.80 13.56
N PHE A 252 11.51 7.78 13.08
CA PHE A 252 11.51 6.43 13.61
C PHE A 252 12.95 5.98 13.80
N ASN A 253 13.28 5.59 15.02
CA ASN A 253 14.58 5.04 15.37
C ASN A 253 14.36 3.88 16.33
N PHE A 254 14.49 2.66 15.81
CA PHE A 254 14.20 1.44 16.55
C PHE A 254 15.21 0.35 16.24
N LYS A 255 15.34 -0.60 17.17
CA LYS A 255 16.19 -1.77 17.02
C LYS A 255 15.41 -2.93 16.42
N ILE A 256 16.11 -3.80 15.69
CA ILE A 256 15.54 -5.09 15.28
C ILE A 256 15.83 -6.09 16.40
N ASP A 257 14.90 -6.13 17.36
CA ASP A 257 15.10 -6.82 18.63
C ASP A 257 14.85 -8.34 18.58
N ASN A 258 14.40 -8.89 17.45
CA ASN A 258 14.15 -10.32 17.32
C ASN A 258 14.53 -10.82 15.93
N ILE A 259 15.80 -11.15 15.76
CA ILE A 259 16.31 -11.86 14.59
C ILE A 259 16.44 -13.32 14.99
N ILE A 260 15.64 -14.20 14.37
CA ILE A 260 15.70 -15.63 14.68
C ILE A 260 17.05 -16.18 14.19
N LYS A 261 17.68 -17.00 15.04
CA LYS A 261 19.09 -17.41 14.97
C LYS A 261 20.01 -16.19 15.17
N GLU A 262 20.50 -16.02 16.39
CA GLU A 262 21.32 -14.85 16.78
C GLU A 262 22.60 -14.69 15.94
N GLU A 263 23.13 -15.78 15.38
CA GLU A 263 24.24 -15.78 14.42
C GLU A 263 24.00 -14.84 13.22
N ASN A 264 22.73 -14.62 12.85
CA ASN A 264 22.38 -13.69 11.78
C ASN A 264 22.70 -12.23 12.11
N ARG A 265 22.85 -11.86 13.39
CA ARG A 265 23.27 -10.50 13.77
C ARG A 265 24.68 -10.17 13.33
N GLU A 266 25.56 -11.17 13.24
CA GLU A 266 26.94 -10.97 12.78
C GLU A 266 27.00 -10.71 11.28
N ILE A 267 26.01 -11.21 10.54
CA ILE A 267 25.90 -11.11 9.08
C ILE A 267 25.12 -9.85 8.68
N LEU A 268 24.10 -9.50 9.46
CA LEU A 268 23.27 -8.31 9.26
C LEU A 268 23.96 -7.10 9.86
N ASN A 269 24.43 -6.17 9.02
CA ASN A 269 24.85 -4.85 9.48
C ASN A 269 23.63 -3.94 9.72
N LEU A 270 22.63 -4.45 10.44
CA LEU A 270 21.30 -3.89 10.59
C LEU A 270 20.77 -4.06 12.02
N ASP A 271 21.43 -3.41 12.97
CA ASP A 271 20.97 -3.39 14.37
C ASP A 271 19.84 -2.37 14.62
N LYS A 272 19.84 -1.29 13.84
CA LYS A 272 18.90 -0.18 13.98
C LYS A 272 18.37 0.26 12.63
N VAL A 273 17.08 0.52 12.60
CA VAL A 273 16.43 1.20 11.49
C VAL A 273 16.20 2.64 11.91
N LYS A 274 16.78 3.55 11.11
CA LYS A 274 16.49 4.98 11.17
C LYS A 274 15.73 5.36 9.91
N PHE A 275 14.60 6.01 10.11
CA PHE A 275 13.77 6.50 9.02
C PHE A 275 13.11 7.81 9.45
N SER A 276 13.15 8.79 8.56
CA SER A 276 12.55 10.10 8.75
C SER A 276 12.06 10.60 7.41
N PHE A 277 10.97 11.35 7.42
CA PHE A 277 10.44 11.95 6.20
C PHE A 277 9.87 13.32 6.51
N GLU A 278 9.93 14.20 5.53
CA GLU A 278 9.26 15.50 5.58
C GLU A 278 7.86 15.38 5.01
N ASP A 279 6.96 16.16 5.58
CA ASP A 279 5.58 16.22 5.14
C ASP A 279 5.44 17.41 4.21
N GLU A 280 5.83 17.23 2.95
CA GLU A 280 5.83 18.31 1.95
C GLU A 280 4.40 18.70 1.46
N ARG A 281 3.35 18.35 2.19
CA ARG A 281 2.00 18.32 1.61
C ARG A 281 1.34 19.70 1.49
N SER A 282 1.08 20.04 0.23
CA SER A 282 -0.19 20.61 -0.22
C SER A 282 -0.86 19.54 -1.11
N TYR A 283 -1.77 18.73 -0.54
CA TYR A 283 -2.66 17.85 -1.31
C TYR A 283 -4.06 18.45 -1.34
#